data_AF-A0A1D2NA87-F1
#
_entry.id   AF-A0A1D2NA87-F1
#
_cell.length_a   1.000
_cell.length_b   1.000
_cell.length_c   1.000
_cell.angle_alpha   90.00
_cell.angle_beta   90.00
_cell.angle_gamma   90.00
#
_symmetry.space_group_name_H-M   'P 1'
#
loop_
_entity.id
_entity.type
_entity.pdbx_description
1 polymer ?
#
loop_
_entity_poly.entity_id
_entity_poly.type
_entity_poly.pdbx_seq_one_letter_code
_entity_poly.pdbx_strand_id
1 'polypeptide(L)'
;MHIGAGLAFSSMLCIAITIIMMRFLQNVYHGLINLVFGVWGALQTTLLAVALGVLEYPHDLQDALLMMATGVVFFMGQTFLALALQFEEAGPVSLVRTSEVVFAFIWQFLFLKVSPDIFRY
;
A
#
# COMPACT_ATOMS: atom_id res chain seq x y z
N MET A 1 -11.38 2.21 19.51
CA MET A 1 -10.28 3.13 19.17
C MET A 1 -8.88 2.51 19.39
N HIS A 2 -8.64 1.72 20.45
CA HIS A 2 -7.29 1.20 20.76
C HIS A 2 -6.72 0.12 19.82
N ILE A 3 -7.55 -0.79 19.29
CA ILE A 3 -7.06 -1.90 18.42
C ILE A 3 -6.49 -1.36 17.11
N GLY A 4 -7.16 -0.36 16.50
CA GLY A 4 -6.72 0.25 15.24
C GLY A 4 -5.39 1.00 15.37
N ALA A 5 -5.19 1.74 16.45
CA ALA A 5 -3.94 2.46 16.70
C ALA A 5 -2.74 1.51 16.87
N GLY A 6 -2.93 0.39 17.59
CA GLY A 6 -1.90 -0.63 17.74
C GLY A 6 -1.51 -1.29 16.41
N LEU A 7 -2.50 -1.64 15.58
CA LEU A 7 -2.28 -2.19 14.24
C LEU A 7 -1.54 -1.20 13.33
N ALA A 8 -1.95 0.08 13.34
CA ALA A 8 -1.29 1.13 12.55
C ALA A 8 0.16 1.38 12.99
N PHE A 9 0.43 1.36 14.29
CA PHE A 9 1.80 1.49 14.80
C PHE A 9 2.68 0.31 14.36
N SER A 10 2.16 -0.91 14.45
CA SER A 10 2.87 -2.10 13.99
C SER A 10 3.15 -2.08 12.49
N SER A 11 2.21 -1.59 11.67
CA SER A 11 2.40 -1.50 10.22
C SER A 11 3.45 -0.45 9.87
N MET A 12 3.46 0.70 10.56
CA MET A 12 4.50 1.72 10.38
C MET A 12 5.90 1.20 10.68
N LEU A 13 6.08 0.40 11.75
CA LEU A 13 7.38 -0.21 12.07
C LEU A 13 7.83 -1.17 10.95
N CYS A 14 6.93 -2.04 10.48
CA CYS A 14 7.24 -2.97 9.38
C CYS A 14 7.59 -2.22 8.09
N ILE A 15 6.87 -1.14 7.77
CA ILE A 15 7.14 -0.31 6.59
C ILE A 15 8.50 0.37 6.71
N ALA A 16 8.86 0.90 7.87
CA ALA A 16 10.15 1.54 8.10
C ALA A 16 11.32 0.55 7.89
N ILE A 17 11.20 -0.68 8.41
CA ILE A 17 12.19 -1.73 8.21
C ILE A 17 12.30 -2.11 6.72
N THR A 18 11.17 -2.19 6.02
CA THR A 18 11.14 -2.51 4.59
C THR A 18 11.88 -1.47 3.76
N ILE A 19 11.72 -0.17 4.06
CA ILE A 19 12.42 0.92 3.40
C ILE A 19 13.95 0.80 3.58
N ILE A 20 14.40 0.46 4.79
CA ILE A 20 15.82 0.24 5.07
C ILE A 20 16.35 -0.97 4.31
N MET A 21 15.62 -2.09 4.33
CA MET A 21 15.99 -3.31 3.59
C MET A 21 16.08 -3.08 2.08
N MET A 22 15.13 -2.34 1.49
CA MET A 22 15.16 -1.98 0.06
C MET A 22 16.45 -1.25 -0.31
N ARG A 23 16.98 -0.38 0.57
CA ARG A 23 18.27 0.30 0.35
C ARG A 23 19.45 -0.65 0.34
N PHE A 24 19.42 -1.70 1.18
CA PHE A 24 20.45 -2.75 1.16
C PHE A 24 20.38 -3.59 -0.12
N LEU A 25 19.20 -3.71 -0.73
CA LEU A 25 18.96 -4.47 -1.96
C LEU A 25 19.14 -3.65 -3.25
N GLN A 26 19.67 -2.42 -3.20
CA GLN A 26 19.84 -1.55 -4.37
C GLN A 26 20.63 -2.15 -5.55
N ASN A 27 21.43 -3.19 -5.29
CA ASN A 27 22.28 -3.86 -6.30
C ASN A 27 21.54 -5.00 -7.04
N VAL A 28 20.31 -5.32 -6.66
CA VAL A 28 19.50 -6.39 -7.26
C VAL A 28 18.59 -5.79 -8.34
N TYR A 29 18.38 -6.53 -9.44
CA TYR A 29 17.50 -6.11 -10.52
C TYR A 29 16.08 -5.82 -10.00
N HIS A 30 15.57 -4.62 -10.31
CA HIS A 30 14.31 -4.09 -9.77
C HIS A 30 13.10 -4.99 -10.02
N GLY A 31 13.05 -5.64 -11.18
CA GLY A 31 11.98 -6.58 -11.53
C GLY A 31 11.96 -7.80 -10.62
N LEU A 32 13.11 -8.22 -10.08
CA LEU A 32 13.20 -9.38 -9.19
C LEU A 32 12.64 -9.05 -7.80
N ILE A 33 12.96 -7.87 -7.27
CA ILE A 33 12.46 -7.42 -5.96
C ILE A 33 10.93 -7.33 -6.01
N ASN A 34 10.38 -6.63 -7.02
CA ASN A 34 8.93 -6.44 -7.14
C ASN A 34 8.19 -7.77 -7.38
N LEU A 35 8.78 -8.69 -8.16
CA LEU A 35 8.22 -10.03 -8.36
C LEU A 35 8.21 -10.84 -7.05
N VAL A 36 9.29 -10.82 -6.27
CA VAL A 36 9.35 -11.54 -4.98
C VAL A 36 8.35 -10.96 -3.98
N PHE A 37 8.25 -9.63 -3.87
CA PHE A 37 7.24 -8.98 -3.03
C PHE A 37 5.82 -9.30 -3.49
N GLY A 38 5.56 -9.31 -4.80
CA GLY A 38 4.27 -9.67 -5.37
C GLY A 38 3.88 -11.12 -5.09
N VAL A 39 4.80 -12.07 -5.29
CA VAL A 39 4.58 -13.50 -5.00
C VAL A 39 4.35 -13.73 -3.51
N TRP A 40 5.16 -13.11 -2.66
CA TRP A 40 5.00 -13.21 -1.21
C TRP A 40 3.67 -12.62 -0.74
N GLY A 41 3.31 -11.43 -1.24
CA GLY A 41 2.05 -10.76 -0.93
C GLY A 41 0.83 -11.53 -1.42
N ALA A 42 0.89 -12.12 -2.62
CA ALA A 42 -0.16 -12.98 -3.15
C ALA A 42 -0.33 -14.24 -2.30
N LEU A 43 0.78 -14.88 -1.92
CA LEU A 43 0.75 -16.08 -1.07
C LEU A 43 0.16 -15.77 0.31
N GLN A 44 0.62 -14.69 0.95
CA GLN A 44 0.12 -14.29 2.27
C GLN A 44 -1.37 -13.93 2.21
N THR A 45 -1.80 -13.14 1.23
CA THR A 45 -3.21 -12.76 1.04
C THR A 45 -4.08 -13.99 0.76
N THR A 46 -3.60 -14.93 -0.06
CA THR A 46 -4.33 -16.18 -0.36
C THR A 46 -4.47 -17.06 0.89
N LEU A 47 -3.40 -17.24 1.67
CA LEU A 47 -3.45 -18.01 2.92
C LEU A 47 -4.44 -17.40 3.93
N LEU A 48 -4.42 -16.08 4.08
CA LEU A 48 -5.37 -15.36 4.93
C LEU A 48 -6.81 -15.51 4.44
N ALA A 49 -7.05 -15.38 3.13
CA ALA A 49 -8.38 -15.55 2.55
C ALA A 49 -8.93 -16.97 2.76
N VAL A 50 -8.09 -18.00 2.60
CA VAL A 50 -8.47 -19.39 2.87
C VAL A 50 -8.75 -19.62 4.35
N ALA A 51 -7.90 -19.08 5.25
CA ALA A 51 -8.07 -19.23 6.69
C ALA A 51 -9.35 -18.54 7.23
N LEU A 52 -9.75 -17.42 6.62
CA LEU A 52 -10.95 -16.67 6.99
C LEU A 52 -12.22 -17.19 6.30
N GLY A 53 -12.09 -18.03 5.26
CA GLY A 53 -13.22 -18.57 4.51
C GLY A 53 -14.01 -17.54 3.69
N VAL A 54 -13.48 -16.34 3.51
CA VAL A 54 -14.15 -15.20 2.83
C VAL A 54 -13.79 -15.17 1.34
N LEU A 55 -13.66 -16.35 0.72
CA LEU A 55 -13.32 -16.44 -0.70
C LEU A 55 -14.60 -16.24 -1.52
N GLU A 56 -15.07 -14.99 -1.55
CA GLU A 56 -16.23 -14.57 -2.32
C GLU A 56 -15.82 -14.22 -3.74
N TYR A 57 -16.54 -14.78 -4.71
CA TYR A 57 -16.36 -14.44 -6.12
C TYR A 57 -17.09 -13.11 -6.41
N PRO A 58 -16.50 -12.18 -7.18
CA PRO A 58 -17.17 -10.93 -7.52
C PRO A 58 -18.50 -11.24 -8.24
N HIS A 59 -19.60 -10.79 -7.65
CA HIS A 59 -20.95 -11.03 -8.16
C HIS A 59 -21.28 -10.18 -9.41
N ASP A 60 -20.55 -9.10 -9.65
CA ASP A 60 -20.77 -8.19 -10.78
C ASP A 60 -19.46 -7.85 -11.53
N LEU A 61 -19.61 -7.59 -12.83
CA LEU A 61 -18.49 -7.31 -13.74
C LEU A 61 -17.88 -5.93 -13.48
N GLN A 62 -18.69 -4.99 -12.98
CA GLN A 62 -18.23 -3.65 -12.59
C GLN A 62 -17.32 -3.70 -11.35
N ASP A 63 -17.69 -4.49 -10.34
CA ASP A 63 -16.87 -4.67 -9.15
C ASP A 63 -15.54 -5.35 -9.48
N ALA A 64 -15.57 -6.36 -10.37
CA ALA A 64 -14.36 -7.01 -10.86
C ALA A 64 -13.43 -6.02 -11.62
N LEU A 65 -14.00 -5.14 -12.44
CA LEU A 65 -13.23 -4.12 -13.17
C LEU A 65 -12.59 -3.11 -12.21
N LEU A 66 -13.32 -2.65 -11.20
CA LEU A 66 -12.80 -1.72 -10.19
C LEU A 66 -11.68 -2.37 -9.37
N MET A 67 -11.85 -3.62 -8.92
CA MET A 67 -10.80 -4.37 -8.24
C MET A 67 -9.54 -4.54 -9.11
N MET A 68 -9.71 -4.87 -10.39
CA MET A 68 -8.60 -4.99 -11.32
C MET A 68 -7.88 -3.66 -11.52
N ALA A 69 -8.62 -2.56 -11.69
CA ALA A 69 -8.06 -1.22 -11.82
C ALA A 69 -7.26 -0.82 -10.57
N THR A 70 -7.80 -1.07 -9.36
CA THR A 70 -7.07 -0.84 -8.11
C THR A 70 -5.80 -1.68 -8.03
N GLY A 71 -5.85 -2.96 -8.41
CA GLY A 71 -4.68 -3.83 -8.45
C GLY A 71 -3.58 -3.33 -9.37
N VAL A 72 -3.94 -2.86 -10.58
CA VAL A 72 -2.98 -2.29 -11.54
C VAL A 72 -2.34 -1.02 -10.99
N VAL A 73 -3.13 -0.09 -10.46
CA VAL A 73 -2.63 1.16 -9.88
C VAL A 73 -1.73 0.87 -8.67
N PHE A 74 -2.13 -0.07 -7.81
CA PHE A 74 -1.33 -0.48 -6.65
C PHE A 74 0.02 -1.07 -7.06
N PHE A 75 0.02 -1.99 -8.03
CA PHE A 75 1.24 -2.60 -8.54
C PHE A 75 2.17 -1.55 -9.17
N MET A 76 1.62 -0.62 -9.95
CA MET A 76 2.38 0.48 -10.53
C MET A 76 2.99 1.38 -9.45
N GLY A 77 2.22 1.73 -8.41
CA GLY A 77 2.68 2.50 -7.27
C GLY A 77 3.81 1.80 -6.49
N GLN A 78 3.68 0.50 -6.22
CA GLN A 78 4.74 -0.29 -5.58
C GLN A 78 6.02 -0.33 -6.43
N THR A 79 5.87 -0.47 -7.75
CA THR A 79 7.00 -0.46 -8.69
C THR A 79 7.74 0.87 -8.67
N PHE A 80 7.01 2.00 -8.74
CA PHE A 80 7.62 3.34 -8.66
C PHE A 80 8.30 3.60 -7.33
N LEU A 81 7.70 3.16 -6.22
CA LEU A 81 8.30 3.31 -4.90
C LEU A 81 9.59 2.49 -4.76
N ALA A 82 9.59 1.24 -5.22
CA ALA A 82 10.78 0.40 -5.23
C ALA A 82 11.89 1.03 -6.09
N LEU A 83 11.53 1.61 -7.23
CA LEU A 83 12.47 2.32 -8.10
C LEU A 83 13.04 3.55 -7.39
N ALA A 84 12.19 4.41 -6.82
CA ALA A 84 12.60 5.63 -6.13
C ALA A 84 13.59 5.35 -4.99
N LEU A 85 13.34 4.30 -4.19
CA LEU A 85 14.22 3.89 -3.08
C LEU A 85 15.61 3.40 -3.53
N GLN A 86 15.76 3.02 -4.79
CA GLN A 86 17.05 2.56 -5.33
C GLN A 86 17.83 3.69 -5.99
N PHE A 87 17.15 4.69 -6.56
CA PHE A 87 17.79 5.85 -7.18
C PHE A 87 18.09 7.00 -6.21
N GLU A 88 17.26 7.16 -5.18
CA GLU A 88 17.34 8.25 -4.22
C GLU A 88 17.63 7.74 -2.81
N GLU A 89 18.16 8.62 -1.96
CA GLU A 89 18.35 8.27 -0.55
C GLU A 89 17.01 8.01 0.15
N ALA A 90 17.01 7.10 1.13
CA ALA A 90 15.81 6.76 1.89
C ALA A 90 15.19 7.98 2.62
N GLY A 91 15.96 9.03 2.89
CA GLY A 91 15.47 10.27 3.51
C GLY A 91 14.45 11.02 2.64
N PRO A 92 14.85 11.53 1.47
CA PRO A 92 13.96 12.18 0.51
C PRO A 92 12.72 11.35 0.16
N VAL A 93 12.89 10.05 -0.10
CA VAL A 93 11.77 9.17 -0.48
C VAL A 93 10.78 9.00 0.68
N SER A 94 11.28 8.88 1.92
CA SER A 94 10.40 8.81 3.10
C SER A 94 9.61 10.10 3.31
N LEU A 95 10.20 11.26 3.02
CA LEU A 95 9.48 12.55 3.09
C LEU A 95 8.32 12.60 2.09
N VAL A 96 8.56 12.24 0.82
CA VAL A 96 7.49 12.18 -0.19
C VAL A 96 6.40 11.18 0.21
N ARG A 97 6.78 10.05 0.82
CA ARG A 97 5.81 9.08 1.34
C ARG A 97 4.95 9.64 2.47
N THR A 98 5.47 10.51 3.34
CA THR A 98 4.62 11.18 4.34
C THR A 98 3.61 12.14 3.71
N SER A 99 3.94 12.74 2.56
CA SER A 99 3.03 13.62 1.81
C SER A 99 1.85 12.86 1.17
N GLU A 100 1.93 11.53 1.02
CA GLU A 100 0.82 10.69 0.55
C GLU A 100 -0.45 10.90 1.38
N VAL A 101 -0.30 11.15 2.70
CA VAL A 101 -1.42 11.43 3.60
C VAL A 101 -2.20 12.68 3.16
N VAL A 102 -1.49 13.74 2.74
CA VAL A 102 -2.12 14.98 2.25
C VAL A 102 -2.89 14.71 0.96
N PHE A 103 -2.29 13.95 0.04
CA PHE A 103 -2.98 13.53 -1.19
C PHE A 103 -4.23 12.70 -0.88
N ALA A 104 -4.16 11.78 0.07
CA ALA A 104 -5.30 10.99 0.50
C ALA A 104 -6.46 11.87 1.01
N PHE A 105 -6.17 12.89 1.83
CA PHE A 105 -7.19 13.83 2.30
C PHE A 105 -7.80 14.67 1.17
N ILE A 106 -6.97 15.18 0.24
CA ILE A 106 -7.45 15.94 -0.91
C ILE A 106 -8.35 15.05 -1.80
N TRP A 107 -7.93 13.82 -2.06
CA TRP A 107 -8.68 12.89 -2.90
C TRP A 107 -9.97 12.42 -2.23
N GLN A 108 -9.96 12.18 -0.91
CA GLN A 108 -11.17 11.90 -0.14
C GLN A 108 -12.17 13.06 -0.23
N PHE A 109 -11.71 14.31 -0.10
CA PHE A 109 -12.57 15.47 -0.24
C PHE A 109 -13.18 15.59 -1.65
N LEU A 110 -12.37 15.36 -2.69
CA LEU A 110 -12.82 15.45 -4.09
C LEU A 110 -13.79 14.33 -4.49
N PHE A 111 -13.53 13.07 -4.09
CA PHE A 111 -14.30 11.91 -4.55
C PHE A 111 -15.43 11.51 -3.61
N LEU A 112 -15.23 11.53 -2.30
CA LEU A 112 -16.26 11.11 -1.34
C LEU A 112 -17.19 12.26 -0.95
N LYS A 113 -16.88 13.53 -1.31
CA LYS A 113 -17.61 14.75 -0.87
C LYS A 113 -17.93 14.76 0.64
N VAL A 114 -17.19 13.99 1.43
CA VAL A 114 -17.19 14.07 2.88
C VAL A 114 -16.39 15.31 3.20
N SER A 115 -17.12 16.41 3.41
CA SER A 115 -16.58 17.55 4.15
C SER A 115 -16.03 16.97 5.46
N PRO A 116 -14.74 17.20 5.81
CA PRO A 116 -14.31 16.89 7.15
C PRO A 116 -15.28 17.62 8.10
N ASP A 117 -16.03 16.86 8.91
CA ASP A 117 -16.90 17.42 9.94
C ASP A 117 -15.98 18.15 10.92
N ILE A 118 -15.81 19.45 10.67
CA ILE A 118 -14.82 20.30 11.34
C ILE A 118 -15.14 20.44 12.84
N PHE A 119 -16.35 20.10 13.31
CA PHE A 119 -16.66 19.98 14.73
C PHE A 119 -17.81 19.01 14.96
N ARG A 120 -17.53 17.83 15.54
CA ARG A 120 -18.55 17.07 16.26
C ARG A 120 -18.03 16.77 17.67
N TYR A 121 -18.46 17.63 18.60
CA TYR A 121 -18.33 17.47 20.04
C TYR A 121 -19.06 16.21 20.52
#